data_AF-A0A0B5IAV0-F1
#
_entry.id   AF-A0A0B5IAV0-F1
#
_cell.length_a   1.000
_cell.length_b   1.000
_cell.length_c   1.000
_cell.angle_alpha   90.00
_cell.angle_beta   90.00
_cell.angle_gamma   90.00
#
_symmetry.space_group_name_H-M   'P 1'
#
loop_
_entity.id
_entity.type
_entity.pdbx_description
1 polymer ?
#
loop_
_entity_poly.entity_id
_entity_poly.type
_entity_poly.pdbx_seq_one_letter_code
_entity_poly.pdbx_strand_id
1 'polypeptide(L)'
;MSQPIKLIVLVATQPGRGAEQIAAFEALAPLVRAEEGCLQYDLHRVADDPDRFALIERWASAEALAAHDVAPHMVAAGVTNKAFRAGPAEVIRLVDAPLS
;
A
#
# COMPACT_ATOMS: atom_id res chain seq x y z
N MET A 1 -10.11 -6.67 22.46
CA MET A 1 -8.84 -6.80 21.75
C MET A 1 -9.14 -6.59 20.27
N SER A 2 -8.57 -5.57 19.62
CA SER A 2 -8.76 -5.38 18.17
C SER A 2 -7.97 -6.45 17.41
N GLN A 3 -8.55 -6.98 16.33
CA GLN A 3 -7.89 -7.98 15.50
C GLN A 3 -7.06 -7.30 14.40
N PRO A 4 -5.88 -7.85 14.06
CA PRO A 4 -5.10 -7.33 12.94
C PRO A 4 -5.86 -7.40 11.61
N ILE A 5 -5.57 -6.45 10.73
CA ILE A 5 -6.13 -6.35 9.39
C ILE A 5 -5.04 -6.62 8.39
N LYS A 6 -5.36 -7.38 7.35
CA LYS A 6 -4.49 -7.59 6.20
C LYS A 6 -5.10 -6.95 4.96
N LEU A 7 -4.31 -6.21 4.20
CA LEU A 7 -4.70 -5.66 2.92
C LEU A 7 -3.83 -6.22 1.81
N ILE A 8 -4.44 -6.45 0.65
CA ILE A 8 -3.75 -6.52 -0.64
C ILE A 8 -4.22 -5.31 -1.43
N VAL A 9 -3.28 -4.42 -1.76
CA VAL A 9 -3.54 -3.22 -2.54
C VAL A 9 -2.93 -3.40 -3.92
N LEU A 10 -3.78 -3.53 -4.93
CA LEU A 10 -3.38 -3.70 -6.32
C LEU A 10 -3.24 -2.34 -6.99
N VAL A 11 -2.07 -2.09 -7.58
CA VAL A 11 -1.73 -0.83 -8.22
C VAL A 11 -1.35 -1.09 -9.66
N ALA A 12 -1.88 -0.26 -10.57
CA ALA A 12 -1.46 -0.21 -11.97
C ALA A 12 -0.93 1.19 -12.30
N THR A 13 0.20 1.23 -12.99
CA THR A 13 0.75 2.45 -13.59
C THR A 13 0.34 2.58 -15.04
N GLN A 14 0.48 3.79 -15.58
CA GLN A 14 0.47 3.96 -17.04
C GLN A 14 1.64 3.17 -17.66
N PRO A 15 1.54 2.75 -18.93
CA PRO A 15 2.58 1.94 -19.56
C PRO A 15 3.98 2.57 -19.49
N GLY A 16 4.97 1.79 -19.04
CA GLY A 16 6.37 2.20 -18.89
C GLY A 16 6.66 3.09 -17.68
N ARG A 17 5.70 3.27 -16.76
CA ARG A 17 5.83 4.14 -15.57
C ARG A 17 6.02 3.36 -14.27
N GLY A 18 6.29 2.06 -14.34
CA GLY A 18 6.53 1.22 -13.16
C GLY A 18 7.70 1.69 -12.29
N ALA A 19 8.73 2.33 -12.86
CA ALA A 19 9.86 2.87 -12.11
C ALA A 19 9.45 3.97 -11.13
N GLU A 20 8.50 4.84 -11.51
CA GLU A 20 7.96 5.86 -10.61
C GLU A 20 7.20 5.27 -9.44
N GLN A 21 6.50 4.15 -9.63
CA GLN A 21 5.82 3.48 -8.51
C GLN A 21 6.82 2.94 -7.49
N ILE A 22 7.96 2.42 -7.95
CA ILE A 22 9.02 1.92 -7.08
C ILE A 22 9.65 3.08 -6.31
N ALA A 23 10.05 4.15 -7.00
CA ALA A 23 10.64 5.33 -6.35
C ALA A 23 9.68 5.97 -5.34
N ALA A 24 8.39 6.09 -5.68
CA ALA A 24 7.37 6.58 -4.77
C ALA A 24 7.23 5.69 -3.53
N PHE A 25 7.28 4.37 -3.68
CA PHE A 25 7.24 3.44 -2.56
C PHE A 25 8.50 3.51 -1.70
N GLU A 26 9.70 3.59 -2.28
CA GLU A 26 10.96 3.70 -1.54
C GLU A 26 11.00 4.94 -0.63
N ALA A 27 10.45 6.06 -1.11
CA ALA A 27 10.32 7.27 -0.31
C ALA A 27 9.28 7.15 0.81
N LEU A 28 8.17 6.45 0.55
CA LEU A 28 7.02 6.36 1.46
C LEU A 28 7.19 5.28 2.54
N ALA A 29 7.79 4.14 2.17
CA ALA A 29 7.84 2.95 3.01
C ALA A 29 8.52 3.17 4.38
N PRO A 30 9.63 3.93 4.52
CA PRO A 30 10.22 4.20 5.83
C PRO A 30 9.28 4.97 6.76
N LEU A 31 8.48 5.90 6.22
CA LEU A 31 7.51 6.67 7.00
C LEU A 31 6.37 5.78 7.45
N VAL A 32 5.82 4.97 6.55
CA VAL A 32 4.70 4.07 6.85
C VAL A 32 5.09 2.98 7.83
N ARG A 33 6.27 2.39 7.66
CA ARG A 33 6.78 1.36 8.59
C ARG A 33 7.10 1.91 9.98
N ALA A 34 7.26 3.23 10.12
CA ALA A 34 7.43 3.88 11.41
C ALA A 34 6.10 4.26 12.09
N GLU A 35 4.96 4.09 11.40
CA GLU A 35 3.65 4.35 11.99
C GLU A 35 3.32 3.35 13.09
N GLU A 36 2.67 3.84 14.15
CA GLU A 36 2.20 2.99 15.23
C GLU A 36 1.16 1.99 14.70
N GLY A 37 1.45 0.70 14.89
CA GLY A 37 0.56 -0.38 14.45
C GLY A 37 0.79 -0.86 13.01
N CYS A 38 1.76 -0.32 12.27
CA CYS A 38 2.20 -0.94 11.01
C CYS A 38 2.98 -2.23 11.31
N LEU A 39 2.45 -3.38 10.86
CA LEU A 39 3.06 -4.71 11.06
C LEU A 39 3.73 -5.24 9.80
N GLN A 40 3.25 -4.83 8.62
CA GLN A 40 3.81 -5.20 7.32
C GLN A 40 3.48 -4.11 6.30
N TYR A 41 4.43 -3.80 5.41
CA TYR A 41 4.25 -2.87 4.30
C TYR A 41 5.25 -3.18 3.19
N ASP A 42 4.87 -4.10 2.29
CA ASP A 42 5.77 -4.70 1.30
C ASP A 42 5.20 -4.60 -0.11
N LEU A 43 5.94 -3.97 -1.02
CA LEU A 43 5.57 -3.87 -2.43
C LEU A 43 6.19 -5.00 -3.23
N HIS A 44 5.35 -5.70 -3.99
CA HIS A 44 5.77 -6.71 -4.96
C HIS A 44 5.36 -6.29 -6.37
N ARG A 45 6.22 -6.57 -7.34
CA ARG A 45 5.87 -6.48 -8.75
C ARG A 45 5.11 -7.74 -9.18
N VAL A 46 4.10 -7.60 -10.02
CA VAL A 46 3.47 -8.75 -10.68
C VAL A 46 4.48 -9.36 -11.66
N ALA A 47 4.70 -10.67 -11.58
CA ALA A 47 5.83 -11.36 -12.21
C ALA A 47 6.01 -11.04 -13.71
N ASP A 48 4.90 -10.96 -14.46
CA ASP A 48 4.90 -10.79 -15.91
C ASP A 48 4.39 -9.40 -16.36
N ASP A 49 4.27 -8.45 -15.44
CA ASP A 49 3.78 -7.10 -15.75
C ASP A 49 4.57 -6.03 -14.97
N PRO A 50 5.47 -5.29 -15.64
CA PRO A 50 6.32 -4.30 -14.99
C PRO A 50 5.57 -3.06 -14.49
N ASP A 51 4.34 -2.86 -14.94
CA ASP A 51 3.51 -1.70 -14.62
C ASP A 51 2.41 -2.06 -13.59
N ARG A 52 2.44 -3.28 -13.02
CA ARG A 52 1.50 -3.73 -11.99
C ARG A 52 2.20 -4.21 -10.73
N PHE A 53 1.58 -3.87 -9.61
CA PHE A 53 2.13 -4.12 -8.29
C PHE A 53 1.05 -4.60 -7.33
N ALA A 54 1.48 -5.40 -6.35
CA ALA A 54 0.69 -5.78 -5.18
C ALA A 54 1.43 -5.29 -3.94
N LEU A 55 0.80 -4.40 -3.18
CA LEU A 55 1.27 -3.95 -1.88
C LEU A 55 0.54 -4.76 -0.80
N ILE A 56 1.32 -5.44 0.04
CA ILE A 56 0.80 -6.22 1.16
C ILE A 56 0.98 -5.39 2.42
N GLU A 57 -0.13 -5.14 3.10
CA GLU A 57 -0.12 -4.39 4.35
C GLU A 57 -0.71 -5.23 5.48
N ARG A 58 -0.17 -5.07 6.68
CA ARG A 58 -0.77 -5.59 7.90
C ARG A 58 -0.77 -4.52 8.96
N TRP A 59 -1.92 -4.35 9.61
CA TRP A 59 -2.15 -3.33 10.61
C TRP A 59 -2.62 -3.97 11.91
N ALA A 60 -2.14 -3.48 13.04
CA ALA A 60 -2.47 -4.01 14.36
C ALA A 60 -3.97 -3.85 14.70
N SER A 61 -4.63 -2.85 14.12
CA SER A 61 -6.06 -2.61 14.32
C SER A 61 -6.68 -1.75 13.22
N ALA A 62 -8.02 -1.62 13.25
CA ALA A 62 -8.76 -0.73 12.35
C ALA A 62 -8.44 0.74 12.59
N GLU A 63 -8.16 1.11 13.84
CA GLU A 63 -7.78 2.47 14.23
C GLU A 63 -6.40 2.84 13.67
N ALA A 64 -5.43 1.91 13.71
CA ALA A 64 -4.11 2.12 13.12
C ALA A 64 -4.20 2.36 11.60
N LEU A 65 -4.98 1.53 10.89
CA LEU A 65 -5.23 1.72 9.46
C LEU A 65 -5.98 3.03 9.15
N ALA A 66 -6.97 3.41 9.97
CA ALA A 66 -7.67 4.67 9.78
C ALA A 66 -6.75 5.89 9.98
N ALA A 67 -5.80 5.81 10.93
CA ALA A 67 -4.78 6.83 11.12
C ALA A 67 -3.81 6.90 9.94
N HIS A 68 -3.41 5.75 9.40
CA HIS A 68 -2.60 5.64 8.19
C HIS A 68 -3.26 6.35 6.99
N ASP A 69 -4.54 6.05 6.73
CA ASP A 69 -5.29 6.58 5.57
C ASP A 69 -5.30 8.12 5.48
N VAL A 70 -5.21 8.79 6.64
CA VAL A 70 -5.24 10.26 6.74
C VAL A 70 -3.89 10.89 7.07
N ALA A 71 -2.82 10.09 7.20
CA ALA A 71 -1.51 10.61 7.55
C ALA A 71 -0.99 11.59 6.48
N PRO A 72 -0.28 12.67 6.86
CA PRO A 72 0.13 13.71 5.92
C PRO A 72 0.93 13.18 4.71
N HIS A 73 1.82 12.21 4.92
CA HIS A 73 2.58 11.58 3.83
C HIS A 73 1.70 10.73 2.91
N MET A 74 0.63 10.11 3.43
CA MET A 74 -0.32 9.35 2.61
C MET A 74 -1.19 10.26 1.76
N VAL A 75 -1.66 11.39 2.32
CA VAL A 75 -2.39 12.42 1.56
C VAL A 75 -1.51 12.99 0.46
N ALA A 76 -0.25 13.33 0.76
CA ALA A 76 0.71 13.84 -0.22
C ALA A 76 1.03 12.81 -1.31
N ALA A 77 1.23 11.54 -0.94
CA ALA A 77 1.43 10.44 -1.88
C ALA A 77 0.21 10.25 -2.79
N GLY A 78 -1.01 10.32 -2.23
CA GLY A 78 -2.26 10.22 -2.99
C GLY A 78 -2.42 11.30 -4.06
N VAL A 79 -1.89 12.51 -3.83
CA VAL A 79 -1.84 13.57 -4.84
C VAL A 79 -0.76 13.27 -5.89
N THR A 80 0.46 12.96 -5.46
CA THR A 80 1.62 12.79 -6.35
C THR A 80 1.47 11.57 -7.26
N ASN A 81 0.96 10.47 -6.73
CA ASN A 81 0.84 9.20 -7.45
C ASN A 81 -0.13 9.27 -8.64
N LYS A 82 -1.07 10.23 -8.65
CA LYS A 82 -1.99 10.44 -9.78
C LYS A 82 -1.27 10.79 -11.09
N ALA A 83 -0.06 11.32 -11.01
CA ALA A 83 0.72 11.70 -12.19
C ALA A 83 1.20 10.50 -13.04
N PHE A 84 1.26 9.31 -12.46
CA PHE A 84 1.81 8.11 -13.13
C PHE A 84 0.96 6.85 -12.97
N ARG A 85 0.05 6.79 -12.00
CA ARG A 85 -0.90 5.67 -11.88
C ARG A 85 -1.93 5.70 -13.01
N ALA A 86 -2.35 4.52 -13.46
CA ALA A 86 -3.41 4.38 -14.47
C ALA A 86 -4.82 4.65 -13.89
N GLY A 87 -4.95 4.60 -12.56
CA GLY A 87 -6.19 4.83 -11.85
C GLY A 87 -6.03 4.71 -10.34
N PRO A 88 -7.14 4.75 -9.58
CA PRO A 88 -7.12 4.42 -8.16
C PRO A 88 -6.64 2.97 -7.94
N ALA A 89 -6.03 2.71 -6.79
CA ALA A 89 -5.68 1.35 -6.40
C ALA A 89 -6.95 0.56 -6.03
N GLU A 90 -6.94 -0.74 -6.30
CA GLU A 90 -7.95 -1.66 -5.77
C GLU A 90 -7.48 -2.16 -4.40
N VAL A 91 -8.35 -2.08 -3.40
CA VAL A 91 -8.03 -2.47 -2.01
C VAL A 91 -8.87 -3.68 -1.62
N ILE A 92 -8.20 -4.79 -1.38
CA ILE A 92 -8.81 -6.03 -0.91
C ILE A 92 -8.50 -6.17 0.58
N ARG A 93 -9.55 -6.11 1.41
CA ARG A 93 -9.43 -6.33 2.85
C ARG A 93 -9.63 -7.80 3.19
N LEU A 94 -8.71 -8.35 3.96
CA LEU A 94 -8.69 -9.74 4.42
C LEU A 94 -8.70 -9.80 5.94
N VAL A 95 -9.24 -10.89 6.48
CA VAL A 95 -8.95 -11.31 7.86
C VAL A 95 -7.49 -11.76 7.91
N ASP A 96 -6.72 -11.34 8.93
CA ASP A 96 -5.27 -11.63 8.98
C ASP A 96 -4.98 -13.13 9.17
N ALA A 97 -5.81 -13.81 9.96
CA ALA A 97 -5.67 -15.23 10.25
C ALA A 97 -5.96 -16.09 9.00
N PRO A 98 -5.12 -17.10 8.71
CA PRO A 98 -5.43 -18.09 7.68
C PRO A 98 -6.65 -18.93 8.08
N LEU A 99 -7.39 -19.42 7.08
CA LEU A 99 -8.61 -20.21 7.29
C LEU A 99 -8.36 -21.70 7.57
N SER A 100 -7.12 -22.19 7.39
CA SER A 100 -6.69 -23.57 7.60
C SER A 100 -5.22 -23.66 7.98
#